data_AF-A0A9P7G5F0-F1
#
_entry.id   AF-A0A9P7G5F0-F1
#
_cell.length_a   1.000
_cell.length_b   1.000
_cell.length_c   1.000
_cell.angle_alpha   90.00
_cell.angle_beta   90.00
_cell.angle_gamma   90.00
#
_symmetry.space_group_name_H-M   'P 1'
#
loop_
_entity.id
_entity.type
_entity.pdbx_description
1 polymer ?
#
loop_
_entity_poly.entity_id
_entity_poly.type
_entity_poly.pdbx_seq_one_letter_code
_entity_poly.pdbx_strand_id
1 'polypeptide(L)'
;MLLHPDAQRKAQEEIDAVVGTHRLPDYNDRTMLPYIEAVYREVMRWRPVTPLGVSHAAFEDDIDNGCSVVISNIWYVQDAPECGA
;
A
#
# COMPACT_ATOMS: atom_id res chain seq x y z
N MET A 1 7.53 -10.63 4.69
CA MET A 1 8.92 -11.15 4.64
C MET A 1 8.97 -12.63 5.03
N LEU A 2 8.64 -13.04 6.27
CA LEU A 2 8.72 -14.46 6.70
C LEU A 2 7.97 -15.47 5.82
N LEU A 3 6.79 -15.10 5.29
CA LEU A 3 6.00 -15.96 4.40
C LEU A 3 6.48 -15.95 2.94
N HIS A 4 7.34 -15.00 2.58
CA HIS A 4 7.84 -14.79 1.21
C HIS A 4 9.34 -14.47 1.24
N PRO A 5 10.19 -15.44 1.62
CA PRO A 5 11.63 -15.23 1.78
C PRO A 5 12.31 -14.82 0.46
N ASP A 6 11.82 -15.27 -0.70
CA ASP A 6 12.37 -14.87 -1.99
C ASP A 6 12.18 -13.38 -2.28
N ALA A 7 11.02 -12.82 -1.92
CA ALA A 7 10.77 -11.39 -2.04
C ALA A 7 11.66 -10.59 -1.08
N GLN A 8 11.88 -11.11 0.14
CA GLN A 8 12.82 -10.51 1.09
C GLN A 8 14.25 -10.47 0.55
N ARG A 9 14.73 -11.58 -0.04
CA ARG A 9 16.08 -11.65 -0.61
C ARG A 9 16.26 -10.63 -1.74
N LYS A 10 15.31 -10.55 -2.68
CA LYS A 10 15.36 -9.58 -3.79
C LYS A 10 15.33 -8.13 -3.31
N ALA A 11 14.53 -7.84 -2.29
CA ALA A 11 14.49 -6.54 -1.64
C ALA A 11 15.84 -6.18 -1.01
N GLN A 12 16.48 -7.12 -0.33
CA GLN A 12 17.81 -6.91 0.24
C GLN A 12 18.87 -6.70 -0.84
N GLU A 13 18.85 -7.50 -1.91
CA GLU A 13 19.78 -7.36 -3.04
C GLU A 13 19.69 -5.97 -3.69
N GLU A 14 18.49 -5.42 -3.85
CA GLU A 14 18.30 -4.05 -4.38
C GLU A 14 18.89 -3.00 -3.44
N ILE A 15 18.61 -3.10 -2.14
CA ILE A 15 19.17 -2.16 -1.13
C ILE A 15 20.69 -2.23 -1.14
N ASP A 16 21.27 -3.43 -1.11
CA ASP A 16 22.71 -3.62 -1.08
C ASP A 16 23.38 -3.09 -2.35
N ALA A 17 22.71 -3.18 -3.51
CA ALA A 17 23.21 -2.67 -4.78
C ALA A 17 23.17 -1.13 -4.88
N VAL A 18 22.13 -0.48 -4.33
CA VAL A 18 21.91 0.97 -4.46
C VAL A 18 22.58 1.75 -3.33
N VAL A 19 22.42 1.29 -2.09
CA VAL A 19 22.89 1.99 -0.89
C VAL A 19 24.29 1.51 -0.47
N GLY A 20 24.61 0.24 -0.74
CA GLY A 20 25.81 -0.41 -0.24
C GLY A 20 25.73 -0.73 1.26
N THR A 21 26.86 -1.18 1.83
CA THR A 21 26.92 -1.61 3.24
C THR A 21 27.52 -0.58 4.19
N HIS A 22 27.92 0.59 3.68
CA HIS A 22 28.64 1.62 4.44
C HIS A 22 27.74 2.63 5.16
N ARG A 23 26.47 2.71 4.78
CA ARG A 23 25.48 3.62 5.36
C ARG A 23 24.09 2.98 5.37
N LEU A 24 23.20 3.53 6.18
CA LEU A 24 21.78 3.17 6.13
C LEU A 24 21.08 3.90 4.98
N PRO A 25 19.98 3.34 4.44
CA PRO A 25 19.14 4.00 3.44
C PRO A 25 18.55 5.31 3.96
N ASP A 26 18.37 6.29 3.08
CA ASP A 26 17.64 7.53 3.37
C ASP A 26 16.58 7.83 2.30
N TYR A 27 15.82 8.93 2.48
CA TYR A 27 14.70 9.26 1.60
C TYR A 27 15.10 9.58 0.15
N ASN A 28 16.34 10.03 -0.09
CA ASN A 28 16.82 10.32 -1.44
C ASN A 28 17.03 9.04 -2.25
N ASP A 29 17.20 7.89 -1.59
CA ASP A 29 17.39 6.60 -2.27
C ASP A 29 16.08 6.05 -2.85
N ARG A 30 14.92 6.55 -2.41
CA ARG A 30 13.61 5.96 -2.72
C ARG A 30 13.33 5.80 -4.22
N THR A 31 13.71 6.79 -5.03
CA THR A 31 13.50 6.74 -6.49
C THR A 31 14.37 5.70 -7.18
N MET A 32 15.45 5.26 -6.54
CA MET A 32 16.39 4.24 -7.01
C MET A 32 16.06 2.84 -6.48
N LEU A 33 15.04 2.69 -5.63
CA LEU A 33 14.62 1.43 -5.01
C LEU A 33 13.21 0.99 -5.50
N PRO A 34 13.03 0.74 -6.81
CA PRO A 34 11.71 0.43 -7.38
C PRO A 34 11.12 -0.89 -6.86
N TYR A 35 11.94 -1.90 -6.56
CA TYR A 35 11.44 -3.17 -6.03
C TYR A 35 10.97 -3.03 -4.58
N ILE A 36 11.70 -2.28 -3.74
CA ILE A 36 11.23 -1.94 -2.39
C ILE A 36 9.91 -1.16 -2.45
N GLU A 37 9.77 -0.19 -3.35
CA GLU A 37 8.52 0.55 -3.54
C GLU A 37 7.38 -0.39 -3.96
N ALA A 38 7.65 -1.35 -4.85
CA ALA A 38 6.68 -2.37 -5.25
C ALA A 38 6.28 -3.28 -4.07
N VAL A 39 7.24 -3.73 -3.26
CA VAL A 39 6.97 -4.54 -2.06
C VAL A 39 6.11 -3.76 -1.07
N TYR A 40 6.42 -2.48 -0.83
CA TYR A 40 5.62 -1.60 0.04
C TYR A 40 4.18 -1.51 -0.45
N ARG A 41 3.97 -1.26 -1.75
CA ARG A 41 2.63 -1.16 -2.34
C ARG A 41 1.86 -2.47 -2.25
N GLU A 42 2.51 -3.60 -2.52
CA GLU A 42 1.84 -4.91 -2.49
C GLU A 42 1.46 -5.32 -1.07
N VAL A 43 2.27 -4.97 -0.06
CA VAL A 43 1.90 -5.18 1.35
C VAL A 43 0.67 -4.36 1.72
N MET A 44 0.61 -3.09 1.31
CA MET A 44 -0.55 -2.23 1.54
C MET A 44 -1.81 -2.76 0.84
N ARG A 45 -1.68 -3.28 -0.38
CA ARG A 45 -2.77 -3.92 -1.14
C ARG A 45 -3.29 -5.18 -0.44
N TRP A 46 -2.39 -6.07 -0.02
CA TRP A 46 -2.75 -7.34 0.63
C TRP A 46 -3.31 -7.14 2.04
N ARG A 47 -2.73 -6.22 2.79
CA ARG A 47 -3.01 -6.00 4.21
C ARG A 47 -3.00 -4.50 4.49
N PRO A 48 -4.07 -3.78 4.10
CA PRO A 48 -4.16 -2.36 4.41
C PRO A 48 -4.16 -2.15 5.93
N VAL A 49 -3.71 -0.97 6.35
CA VAL A 49 -3.67 -0.58 7.77
C VAL A 49 -5.05 -0.71 8.41
N THR A 50 -6.10 -0.29 7.70
CA THR A 50 -7.49 -0.53 8.08
C THR A 50 -8.27 -1.12 6.90
N PRO A 51 -9.11 -2.14 7.12
CA PRO A 51 -9.95 -2.69 6.06
C PRO A 51 -11.10 -1.75 5.68
N LEU A 52 -11.52 -0.88 6.60
CA LEU A 52 -12.54 0.14 6.42
C LEU A 52 -11.93 1.53 6.67
N GLY A 53 -12.40 2.52 5.91
CA GLY A 53 -12.08 3.93 6.13
C GLY A 53 -12.82 4.51 7.32
N VAL A 54 -12.47 5.75 7.68
CA VAL A 54 -13.23 6.52 8.67
C VAL A 54 -14.63 6.79 8.13
N SER A 55 -15.64 6.81 9.00
CA SER A 55 -17.00 7.20 8.63
C SER A 55 -17.03 8.67 8.22
N HIS A 56 -17.49 8.94 7.00
CA HIS A 56 -17.72 10.30 6.49
C HIS A 56 -19.22 10.58 6.52
N ALA A 57 -19.61 11.78 6.97
CA ALA A 57 -21.00 12.23 6.87
C ALA A 57 -21.19 13.04 5.59
N ALA A 58 -22.32 12.84 4.91
CA ALA A 58 -22.66 13.65 3.75
C ALA A 58 -22.95 15.10 4.21
N PHE A 59 -22.36 16.08 3.53
CA PHE A 59 -22.58 17.50 3.82
C PHE A 59 -23.83 18.04 3.13
N GLU A 60 -24.15 17.50 1.97
CA GLU A 60 -25.36 17.79 1.18
C GLU A 60 -26.08 16.47 0.87
N ASP A 61 -27.39 16.55 0.67
CA ASP A 61 -28.20 15.39 0.28
C ASP A 61 -27.76 14.93 -1.11
N ASP A 62 -27.13 13.77 -1.17
CA ASP A 62 -26.75 13.11 -2.41
C ASP A 62 -27.74 11.99 -2.76
N ILE A 63 -27.70 11.53 -4.00
CA ILE A 63 -28.67 10.57 -4.59
C ILE A 63 -28.57 9.16 -3.95
N ASP A 64 -27.57 8.92 -3.10
CA ASP A 64 -27.33 7.60 -2.52
C ASP A 64 -28.27 7.29 -1.34
N ASN A 65 -29.49 6.85 -1.68
CA ASN A 65 -30.35 5.97 -0.88
C ASN A 65 -30.65 6.37 0.59
N GLY A 66 -30.48 7.65 0.97
CA GLY A 66 -30.77 8.13 2.32
C GLY A 66 -29.73 7.75 3.38
N CYS A 67 -28.53 7.30 2.98
CA CYS A 67 -27.43 7.04 3.90
C CYS A 67 -26.67 8.34 4.21
N SER A 68 -26.89 8.93 5.38
CA SER A 68 -26.17 10.14 5.81
C SER A 68 -24.71 9.91 6.20
N VAL A 69 -24.29 8.63 6.35
CA VAL A 69 -22.94 8.23 6.72
C VAL A 69 -22.41 7.18 5.74
N VAL A 70 -21.24 7.44 5.16
CA VAL A 70 -20.55 6.58 4.21
C VAL A 70 -19.26 6.04 4.82
N ILE A 71 -19.02 4.75 4.65
CA ILE A 71 -17.79 4.07 5.08
C ILE A 71 -17.14 3.44 3.85
N SER A 72 -15.90 3.84 3.55
CA SER A 72 -15.16 3.28 2.43
C SER A 72 -14.68 1.86 2.74
N ASN A 73 -14.98 0.91 1.87
CA ASN A 73 -14.45 -0.45 1.96
C ASN A 73 -13.07 -0.52 1.28
N ILE A 74 -12.03 -0.15 2.02
CA ILE A 74 -10.64 -0.06 1.53
C ILE A 74 -10.12 -1.43 1.06
N TRP A 75 -10.50 -2.50 1.77
CA TRP A 75 -10.09 -3.86 1.38
C TRP A 75 -10.70 -4.26 0.03
N TYR A 76 -12.01 -4.04 -0.15
CA TYR A 76 -12.69 -4.38 -1.41
C TYR A 76 -12.06 -3.67 -2.60
N VAL A 77 -11.83 -2.35 -2.49
CA VAL A 77 -11.24 -1.55 -3.59
C VAL A 77 -9.87 -2.07 -4.03
N GLN A 78 -9.08 -2.62 -3.11
CA GLN A 78 -7.72 -3.11 -3.40
C GLN A 78 -7.65 -4.56 -3.91
N ASP A 79 -8.71 -5.34 -3.68
CA ASP A 79 -8.81 -6.75 -4.11
C ASP A 79 -9.69 -6.92 -5.36
N ALA A 80 -10.57 -5.94 -5.64
CA ALA A 80 -11.49 -5.98 -6.76
C ALA A 80 -10.75 -5.92 -8.12
N PRO A 81 -10.95 -6.92 -9.02
CA PRO A 81 -10.27 -6.98 -10.31
C PRO A 81 -10.67 -5.82 -11.25
N GLU A 82 -11.87 -5.26 -11.10
CA GLU A 82 -12.36 -4.10 -11.84
C GLU A 82 -11.75 -2.76 -11.41
N CYS A 83 -11.19 -2.69 -10.20
CA CYS A 83 -10.57 -1.48 -9.65
C CYS A 83 -9.04 -1.51 -9.69
N GLY A 84 -8.45 -2.47 -10.42
CA GLY A 84 -7.04 -2.81 -10.38
C GLY A 84 -6.07 -1.64 -10.58
N ALA A 85 -5.00 -1.67 -9.76
CA ALA A 85 -3.79 -0.86 -9.86
C ALA A 85 -2.90 -1.25 -11.06
#